data_AF-A0A914H2K9-F1
#
_entry.id   AF-A0A914H2K9-F1
#
_cell.length_a   1.000
_cell.length_b   1.000
_cell.length_c   1.000
_cell.angle_alpha   90.00
_cell.angle_beta   90.00
_cell.angle_gamma   90.00
#
_symmetry.space_group_name_H-M   'P 1'
#
loop_
_entity.id
_entity.type
_entity.pdbx_description
1 polymer ?
#
loop_
_entity_poly.entity_id
_entity_poly.type
_entity_poly.pdbx_seq_one_letter_code
_entity_poly.pdbx_strand_id
1 'polypeptide(L)'
;METPKDRCIRLEDKELGIGESLSVEEYSELLLGYLVQQLLIKAKFCYVRASEKFERNQQLTQIWSFGKHMVKQNFDKALRICNATTLGEYSQPYVDELRRRLTAAQLLAVANSYSSIGLSKFAQLVGLDESSAIVHELLQKCHWNVAEDKFISPVKNAELLVAVDSLNDPMFGNGFDVQGTDTNTGVVGPDSNLTGLKSLIDSTMFVDAMTAVRD
;
A
#
# COMPACT_ATOMS: atom_id res chain seq x y z
N MET A 1 21.70 5.67 -6.20
CA MET A 1 20.32 6.16 -6.33
C MET A 1 19.87 6.51 -4.92
N GLU A 2 19.33 7.71 -4.70
CA GLU A 2 18.89 8.12 -3.36
C GLU A 2 17.67 7.31 -2.92
N THR A 3 17.68 6.76 -1.71
CA THR A 3 16.50 6.03 -1.21
C THR A 3 15.42 7.01 -0.73
N PRO A 4 14.13 6.66 -0.81
CA PRO A 4 13.04 7.34 -0.14
C PRO A 4 13.33 7.73 1.32
N LYS A 5 14.07 6.88 2.04
CA LYS A 5 14.50 7.15 3.42
C LYS A 5 15.52 8.28 3.47
N ASP A 6 16.55 8.24 2.63
CA ASP A 6 17.56 9.30 2.52
C ASP A 6 16.91 10.63 2.08
N ARG A 7 15.96 10.55 1.15
CA ARG A 7 15.15 11.68 0.68
C ARG A 7 14.37 12.32 1.83
N CYS A 8 13.73 11.51 2.67
CA CYS A 8 13.02 12.01 3.86
C CYS A 8 13.98 12.72 4.82
N ILE A 9 15.15 12.14 5.10
CA ILE A 9 16.15 12.75 6.00
C ILE A 9 16.59 14.10 5.46
N ARG A 10 16.92 14.20 4.17
CA ARG A 10 17.33 15.48 3.56
C ARG A 10 16.21 16.53 3.62
N LEU A 11 14.96 16.12 3.41
CA LEU A 11 13.81 17.02 3.51
C LEU A 11 13.53 17.45 4.95
N GLU A 12 13.71 16.56 5.93
CA GLU A 12 13.68 16.90 7.36
C GLU A 12 14.76 17.94 7.69
N ASP A 13 16.01 17.73 7.26
CA ASP A 13 17.11 18.67 7.48
C ASP A 13 16.85 20.03 6.82
N LYS A 14 16.31 20.03 5.60
CA LYS A 14 15.91 21.24 4.87
C LYS A 14 14.78 21.99 5.58
N GLU A 15 13.80 21.29 6.16
CA GLU A 15 12.72 21.91 6.93
C GLU A 15 13.25 22.61 8.21
N LEU A 16 14.33 22.08 8.80
CA LEU A 16 14.95 22.62 10.01
C LEU A 16 15.98 23.74 9.74
N GLY A 17 16.36 23.95 8.47
CA GLY A 17 17.31 24.98 8.06
C GLY A 17 16.80 26.40 8.33
N ILE A 18 17.67 27.27 8.85
CA ILE A 18 17.32 28.66 9.15
C ILE A 18 16.97 29.39 7.85
N GLY A 19 15.72 29.87 7.72
CA GLY A 19 15.25 30.60 6.54
C GLY A 19 14.89 29.71 5.36
N GLU A 20 15.01 28.39 5.49
CA GLU A 20 14.58 27.43 4.49
C GLU A 20 13.14 26.99 4.77
N SER A 21 12.42 26.65 3.71
CA SER A 21 11.03 26.25 3.81
C SER A 21 10.73 25.28 2.68
N LEU A 22 10.13 24.14 3.00
CA LEU A 22 9.78 23.16 1.97
C LEU A 22 8.68 23.70 1.06
N SER A 23 8.77 23.37 -0.23
CA SER A 23 7.68 23.56 -1.20
C SER A 23 6.54 22.56 -0.96
N VAL A 24 5.43 22.73 -1.67
CA VAL A 24 4.29 21.79 -1.61
C VAL A 24 4.70 20.40 -2.07
N GLU A 25 5.51 20.33 -3.12
CA GLU A 25 6.02 19.09 -3.71
C GLU A 25 6.93 18.37 -2.71
N GLU A 26 7.81 19.11 -2.05
CA GLU A 26 8.71 18.58 -1.02
C GLU A 26 7.93 18.08 0.21
N TYR A 27 6.90 18.80 0.66
CA TYR A 27 6.01 18.29 1.71
C TYR A 27 5.22 17.06 1.27
N SER A 28 4.81 16.99 0.00
CA SER A 28 4.10 15.84 -0.55
C SER A 28 4.97 14.60 -0.54
N GLU A 29 6.22 14.72 -0.99
CA GLU A 29 7.21 13.65 -0.93
C GLU A 29 7.52 13.23 0.51
N LEU A 30 7.73 14.18 1.41
CA LEU A 30 8.01 13.89 2.82
C LEU A 30 6.82 13.16 3.48
N LEU A 31 5.60 13.61 3.21
CA LEU A 31 4.38 12.98 3.71
C LEU A 31 4.22 11.55 3.18
N LEU A 32 4.36 11.36 1.87
CA LEU A 32 4.29 10.04 1.22
C LEU A 32 5.39 9.10 1.73
N GLY A 33 6.62 9.61 1.90
CA GLY A 33 7.74 8.87 2.44
C GLY A 33 7.48 8.38 3.86
N TYR A 34 6.87 9.19 4.73
CA TYR A 34 6.45 8.75 6.06
C TYR A 34 5.35 7.68 6.02
N LEU A 35 4.38 7.80 5.12
CA LEU A 35 3.31 6.80 4.97
C LEU A 35 3.87 5.45 4.52
N VAL A 36 4.79 5.45 3.54
CA VAL A 36 5.44 4.21 3.06
C VAL A 36 6.28 3.54 4.14
N GLN A 37 6.96 4.33 4.97
CA GLN A 37 7.77 3.85 6.09
C GLN A 37 6.94 3.51 7.35
N GLN A 38 5.60 3.56 7.29
CA GLN A 38 4.71 3.38 8.44
C GLN A 38 4.96 4.32 9.62
N LEU A 39 5.57 5.48 9.38
CA LEU A 39 5.79 6.53 10.37
C LEU A 39 4.53 7.40 10.49
N LEU A 40 3.39 6.79 10.79
CA LEU A 40 2.05 7.39 10.70
C LEU A 40 1.86 8.65 11.57
N ILE A 41 2.49 8.67 12.75
CA ILE A 41 2.47 9.85 13.62
C ILE A 41 3.27 11.00 13.02
N LYS A 42 4.45 10.72 12.46
CA LYS A 42 5.23 11.72 11.72
C LYS A 42 4.46 12.23 10.50
N ALA A 43 3.82 11.33 9.73
CA ALA A 43 2.96 11.68 8.61
C ALA A 43 1.83 12.63 9.03
N LYS A 44 1.14 12.33 10.13
CA LYS A 44 0.07 13.17 10.67
C LYS A 44 0.56 14.58 11.00
N PHE A 45 1.66 14.70 11.72
CA PHE A 45 2.21 16.01 12.07
C PHE A 45 2.76 16.76 10.87
N CYS A 46 3.37 16.05 9.92
CA CYS A 46 3.80 16.61 8.64
C CYS A 46 2.62 17.23 7.88
N TYR A 47 1.51 16.51 7.75
CA TYR A 47 0.32 17.04 7.10
C TYR A 47 -0.24 18.27 7.81
N VAL A 48 -0.33 18.25 9.14
CA VAL A 48 -0.81 19.42 9.90
C VAL A 48 0.04 20.65 9.60
N ARG A 49 1.38 20.54 9.72
CA ARG A 49 2.32 21.63 9.39
C ARG A 49 2.16 22.12 7.95
N ALA A 50 2.10 21.19 6.99
CA ALA A 50 1.97 21.52 5.58
C ALA A 50 0.63 22.21 5.27
N SER A 51 -0.47 21.76 5.90
CA SER A 51 -1.81 22.31 5.69
C SER A 51 -2.00 23.70 6.29
N GLU A 52 -1.31 24.00 7.40
CA GLU A 52 -1.26 25.35 7.99
C GLU A 52 -0.48 26.32 7.08
N LYS A 53 0.59 25.84 6.45
CA LYS A 53 1.41 26.64 5.54
C LYS A 53 0.79 26.84 4.16
N PHE A 54 0.13 25.82 3.63
CA PHE A 54 -0.46 25.78 2.29
C PHE A 54 -1.95 25.50 2.37
N GLU A 55 -2.73 26.50 2.80
CA GLU A 55 -4.17 26.35 3.01
C GLU A 55 -4.85 25.82 1.75
N ARG A 56 -5.66 24.76 1.91
CA ARG A 56 -6.49 24.14 0.84
C ARG A 56 -5.70 23.62 -0.37
N ASN A 57 -4.42 23.27 -0.19
CA ASN A 57 -3.69 22.61 -1.27
C ASN A 57 -4.30 21.24 -1.61
N GLN A 58 -4.71 21.07 -2.87
CA GLN A 58 -5.41 19.87 -3.34
C GLN A 58 -4.53 18.62 -3.28
N GLN A 59 -3.25 18.72 -3.64
CA GLN A 59 -2.31 17.58 -3.65
C GLN A 59 -2.09 17.04 -2.23
N LEU A 60 -1.81 17.92 -1.26
CA LEU A 60 -1.66 17.53 0.14
C LEU A 60 -2.96 16.93 0.70
N THR A 61 -4.10 17.51 0.36
CA THR A 61 -5.42 17.00 0.78
C THR A 61 -5.69 15.61 0.20
N GLN A 62 -5.33 15.39 -1.07
CA GLN A 62 -5.48 14.11 -1.75
C GLN A 62 -4.58 13.04 -1.11
N ILE A 63 -3.31 13.35 -0.81
CA ILE A 63 -2.41 12.44 -0.10
C ILE A 63 -2.96 12.08 1.29
N TRP A 64 -3.41 13.09 2.02
CA TRP A 64 -3.95 12.87 3.37
C TRP A 64 -5.28 12.13 3.39
N SER A 65 -6.01 12.14 2.27
CA SER A 65 -7.31 11.46 2.16
C SER A 65 -7.19 9.95 2.43
N PHE A 66 -6.13 9.27 1.99
CA PHE A 66 -5.84 7.89 2.38
C PHE A 66 -4.98 7.80 3.64
N GLY A 67 -4.04 8.74 3.86
CA GLY A 67 -3.19 8.77 5.05
C GLY A 67 -3.97 8.80 6.37
N LYS A 68 -5.08 9.56 6.43
CA LYS A 68 -5.96 9.61 7.62
C LYS A 68 -6.59 8.24 7.95
N HIS A 69 -6.84 7.41 6.94
CA HIS A 69 -7.40 6.08 7.13
C HIS A 69 -6.33 5.09 7.60
N MET A 70 -5.08 5.21 7.12
CA MET A 70 -3.95 4.45 7.63
C MET A 70 -3.71 4.72 9.12
N VAL A 71 -3.73 6.00 9.54
CA VAL A 71 -3.60 6.38 10.97
C VAL A 71 -4.68 5.74 11.83
N LYS A 72 -5.90 5.58 11.30
CA LYS A 72 -7.04 4.95 11.97
C LYS A 72 -7.08 3.42 11.79
N GLN A 73 -6.04 2.82 11.19
CA GLN A 73 -5.97 1.40 10.85
C GLN A 73 -7.12 0.89 9.96
N ASN A 74 -7.81 1.79 9.25
CA ASN A 74 -8.83 1.45 8.26
C ASN A 74 -8.17 1.19 6.91
N PHE A 75 -7.37 0.13 6.82
CA PHE A 75 -6.53 -0.15 5.66
C PHE A 75 -7.33 -0.49 4.39
N ASP A 76 -8.54 -1.03 4.52
CA ASP A 76 -9.47 -1.28 3.40
C ASP A 76 -9.87 0.03 2.72
N LYS A 77 -10.26 1.04 3.52
CA LYS A 77 -10.61 2.37 3.02
C LYS A 77 -9.39 3.12 2.50
N ALA A 78 -8.25 2.99 3.20
CA ALA A 78 -6.99 3.58 2.75
C ALA A 78 -6.60 3.03 1.37
N LEU A 79 -6.67 1.72 1.18
CA LEU A 79 -6.36 1.06 -0.09
C LEU A 79 -7.28 1.55 -1.21
N ARG A 80 -8.61 1.54 -1.01
CA ARG A 80 -9.57 2.06 -2.01
C ARG A 80 -9.28 3.50 -2.44
N ILE A 81 -8.99 4.39 -1.49
CA ILE A 81 -8.71 5.79 -1.80
C ILE A 81 -7.34 5.94 -2.48
N CYS A 82 -6.33 5.18 -2.04
CA CYS A 82 -5.00 5.13 -2.65
C CYS A 82 -5.08 4.62 -4.11
N ASN A 83 -5.93 3.64 -4.36
CA ASN A 83 -6.21 3.09 -5.68
C ASN A 83 -6.83 4.12 -6.64
N ALA A 84 -7.73 4.95 -6.14
CA ALA A 84 -8.34 6.05 -6.89
C ALA A 84 -7.45 7.30 -7.02
N THR A 85 -6.28 7.30 -6.39
CA THR A 85 -5.38 8.46 -6.34
C THR A 85 -4.28 8.36 -7.38
N THR A 86 -4.25 9.34 -8.29
CA THR A 86 -3.14 9.60 -9.20
C THR A 86 -2.52 10.94 -8.86
N LEU A 87 -1.19 10.99 -8.75
CA LEU A 87 -0.41 12.19 -8.46
C LEU A 87 0.58 12.46 -9.60
N GLY A 88 1.34 13.56 -9.49
CA GLY A 88 2.39 13.90 -10.45
C GLY A 88 3.54 12.88 -10.47
N GLU A 89 4.36 12.95 -11.52
CA GLU A 89 5.44 12.02 -11.86
C GLU A 89 6.37 11.67 -10.67
N TYR A 90 6.74 12.66 -9.85
CA TYR A 90 7.63 12.46 -8.71
C TYR A 90 6.99 11.76 -7.51
N SER A 91 5.68 11.91 -7.33
CA SER A 91 4.93 11.37 -6.18
C SER A 91 4.27 10.01 -6.48
N GLN A 92 4.01 9.73 -7.76
CA GLN A 92 3.35 8.50 -8.19
C GLN A 92 4.04 7.20 -7.73
N PRO A 93 5.39 7.07 -7.77
CA PRO A 93 6.07 5.86 -7.30
C PRO A 93 5.80 5.51 -5.84
N TYR A 94 5.63 6.52 -4.98
CA TYR A 94 5.28 6.30 -3.57
C TYR A 94 3.85 5.80 -3.41
N VAL A 95 2.91 6.31 -4.22
CA VAL A 95 1.51 5.88 -4.19
C VAL A 95 1.40 4.44 -4.67
N ASP A 96 2.10 4.08 -5.73
CA ASP A 96 2.12 2.71 -6.26
C ASP A 96 2.72 1.75 -5.22
N GLU A 97 3.79 2.16 -4.53
CA GLU A 97 4.37 1.37 -3.43
C GLU A 97 3.40 1.23 -2.25
N LEU A 98 2.71 2.30 -1.84
CA LEU A 98 1.67 2.22 -0.81
C LEU A 98 0.56 1.24 -1.21
N ARG A 99 0.18 1.25 -2.50
CA ARG A 99 -0.83 0.36 -3.06
C ARG A 99 -0.42 -1.11 -2.90
N ARG A 100 0.83 -1.43 -3.25
CA ARG A 100 1.41 -2.78 -3.07
C ARG A 100 1.43 -3.20 -1.60
N ARG A 101 1.95 -2.35 -0.72
CA ARG A 101 2.06 -2.63 0.73
C ARG A 101 0.71 -2.80 1.41
N LEU A 102 -0.26 -1.94 1.09
CA LEU A 102 -1.63 -2.04 1.62
C LEU A 102 -2.32 -3.32 1.15
N THR A 103 -2.14 -3.69 -0.12
CA THR A 103 -2.70 -4.94 -0.67
C THR A 103 -2.08 -6.15 0.03
N ALA A 104 -0.75 -6.17 0.16
CA ALA A 104 -0.03 -7.23 0.86
C ALA A 104 -0.51 -7.36 2.33
N ALA A 105 -0.70 -6.22 3.01
CA ALA A 105 -1.21 -6.21 4.37
C ALA A 105 -2.64 -6.75 4.49
N GLN A 106 -3.51 -6.45 3.52
CA GLN A 106 -4.87 -6.99 3.47
C GLN A 106 -4.90 -8.49 3.21
N LEU A 107 -4.09 -8.99 2.27
CA LEU A 107 -3.98 -10.43 2.02
C LEU A 107 -3.53 -11.18 3.27
N LEU A 108 -2.51 -10.66 3.96
CA LEU A 108 -2.03 -11.25 5.20
C LEU A 108 -3.08 -11.16 6.32
N ALA A 109 -3.79 -10.05 6.45
CA ALA A 109 -4.86 -9.90 7.45
C ALA A 109 -5.99 -10.90 7.21
N VAL A 110 -6.41 -11.11 5.96
CA VAL A 110 -7.44 -12.08 5.58
C VAL A 110 -6.98 -13.50 5.94
N ALA A 111 -5.75 -13.87 5.55
CA ALA A 111 -5.17 -15.19 5.82
C ALA A 111 -5.09 -15.53 7.32
N ASN A 112 -4.83 -14.53 8.16
CA ASN A 112 -4.70 -14.72 9.61
C ASN A 112 -6.05 -14.70 10.35
N SER A 113 -7.06 -14.01 9.81
CA SER A 113 -8.27 -13.66 10.56
C SER A 113 -9.50 -14.48 10.16
N TYR A 114 -9.49 -15.14 9.01
CA TYR A 114 -10.65 -15.85 8.46
C TYR A 114 -10.27 -17.29 8.11
N SER A 115 -11.01 -18.24 8.68
CA SER A 115 -11.03 -19.64 8.20
C SER A 115 -11.90 -19.79 6.94
N SER A 116 -12.91 -18.92 6.80
CA SER A 116 -13.77 -18.81 5.63
C SER A 116 -14.27 -17.37 5.49
N ILE A 117 -14.33 -16.85 4.26
CA ILE A 117 -14.78 -15.49 3.95
C ILE A 117 -15.54 -15.48 2.62
N GLY A 118 -16.64 -14.74 2.54
CA GLY A 118 -17.35 -14.56 1.28
C GLY A 118 -16.52 -13.77 0.27
N LEU A 119 -16.56 -14.17 -1.01
CA LEU A 119 -15.81 -13.55 -2.10
C LEU A 119 -16.06 -12.04 -2.19
N SER A 120 -17.31 -11.61 -2.04
CA SER A 120 -17.68 -10.18 -2.02
C SER A 120 -16.96 -9.41 -0.92
N LYS A 121 -16.87 -9.98 0.29
CA LYS A 121 -16.19 -9.35 1.42
C LYS A 121 -14.67 -9.32 1.21
N PHE A 122 -14.10 -10.39 0.66
CA PHE A 122 -12.69 -10.42 0.29
C PHE A 122 -12.36 -9.33 -0.73
N ALA A 123 -13.10 -9.26 -1.84
CA ALA A 123 -12.93 -8.23 -2.88
C ALA A 123 -12.96 -6.82 -2.28
N GLN A 124 -13.94 -6.57 -1.40
CA GLN A 124 -14.05 -5.32 -0.66
C GLN A 124 -12.83 -4.99 0.21
N LEU A 125 -12.18 -5.98 0.83
CA LEU A 125 -11.00 -5.78 1.70
C LEU A 125 -9.76 -5.43 0.88
N VAL A 126 -9.60 -6.05 -0.30
CA VAL A 126 -8.52 -5.71 -1.25
C VAL A 126 -8.85 -4.49 -2.13
N GLY A 127 -10.03 -3.89 -1.93
CA GLY A 127 -10.46 -2.66 -2.60
C GLY A 127 -10.96 -2.85 -4.04
N LEU A 128 -11.24 -4.08 -4.45
CA LEU A 128 -11.70 -4.45 -5.80
C LEU A 128 -13.18 -4.86 -5.81
N ASP A 129 -13.76 -4.91 -7.00
CA ASP A 129 -15.08 -5.51 -7.22
C ASP A 129 -15.02 -7.03 -7.32
N GLU A 130 -16.08 -7.70 -6.86
CA GLU A 130 -16.21 -9.17 -6.89
C GLU A 130 -16.04 -9.74 -8.30
N SER A 131 -16.53 -9.04 -9.33
CA SER A 131 -16.46 -9.46 -10.74
C SER A 131 -15.13 -9.15 -11.41
N SER A 132 -14.19 -8.51 -10.69
CA SER A 132 -12.89 -8.16 -11.27
C SER A 132 -12.06 -9.41 -11.53
N ALA A 133 -11.53 -9.54 -12.75
CA ALA A 133 -10.64 -10.64 -13.12
C ALA A 133 -9.41 -10.73 -12.20
N ILE A 134 -8.95 -9.59 -11.68
CA ILE A 134 -7.83 -9.50 -10.75
C ILE A 134 -8.12 -10.18 -9.42
N VAL A 135 -9.37 -10.14 -8.93
CA VAL A 135 -9.72 -10.85 -7.69
C VAL A 135 -9.47 -12.33 -7.87
N HIS A 136 -9.86 -12.90 -9.01
CA HIS A 136 -9.59 -14.30 -9.32
C HIS A 136 -8.10 -14.59 -9.49
N GLU A 137 -7.34 -13.70 -10.13
CA GLU A 137 -5.89 -13.87 -10.27
C GLU A 137 -5.14 -13.78 -8.94
N LEU A 138 -5.56 -12.88 -8.03
CA LEU A 138 -5.03 -12.79 -6.67
C LEU A 138 -5.28 -14.10 -5.92
N LEU A 139 -6.50 -14.63 -5.99
CA LEU A 139 -6.86 -15.89 -5.35
C LEU A 139 -6.04 -17.07 -5.90
N GLN A 140 -5.83 -17.13 -7.21
CA GLN A 140 -4.98 -18.14 -7.84
C GLN A 140 -3.53 -18.05 -7.36
N LYS A 141 -2.97 -16.85 -7.28
CA LYS A 141 -1.58 -16.63 -6.80
C LYS A 141 -1.41 -16.94 -5.33
N CYS A 142 -2.45 -16.77 -4.53
CA CYS A 142 -2.47 -17.17 -3.12
C CYS A 142 -2.83 -18.66 -2.93
N HIS A 143 -3.15 -19.38 -4.01
CA HIS A 143 -3.68 -20.75 -3.97
C HIS A 143 -4.94 -20.90 -3.10
N TRP A 144 -5.80 -19.88 -3.11
CA TRP A 144 -7.07 -19.88 -2.40
C TRP A 144 -8.19 -20.25 -3.37
N ASN A 145 -8.86 -21.37 -3.10
CA ASN A 145 -9.96 -21.84 -3.93
C ASN A 145 -11.28 -21.14 -3.56
N VAL A 146 -12.09 -20.85 -4.58
CA VAL A 146 -13.46 -20.37 -4.41
C VAL A 146 -14.40 -21.57 -4.48
N ALA A 147 -15.16 -21.80 -3.42
CA ALA A 147 -16.20 -22.82 -3.36
C ALA A 147 -17.44 -22.38 -4.16
N GLU A 148 -18.34 -23.32 -4.45
CA GLU A 148 -19.55 -23.08 -5.26
C GLU A 148 -20.50 -22.03 -4.65
N ASP A 149 -20.49 -21.91 -3.32
CA ASP A 149 -21.26 -20.93 -2.55
C ASP A 149 -20.61 -19.53 -2.51
N LYS A 150 -19.54 -19.32 -3.30
CA LYS A 150 -18.72 -18.10 -3.34
C LYS A 150 -18.00 -17.79 -2.03
N PHE A 151 -17.67 -18.81 -1.24
CA PHE A 151 -16.75 -18.66 -0.11
C PHE A 151 -15.33 -19.04 -0.50
N ILE A 152 -14.37 -18.37 0.13
CA ILE A 152 -12.95 -18.66 0.06
C ILE A 152 -12.53 -19.20 1.42
N SER A 153 -11.57 -20.11 1.42
CA SER A 153 -10.89 -20.58 2.63
C SER A 153 -9.43 -20.08 2.59
N PRO A 154 -9.14 -18.89 3.16
CA PRO A 154 -7.79 -18.34 3.16
C PRO A 154 -6.84 -19.23 3.96
N VAL A 155 -5.64 -19.43 3.42
CA VAL A 155 -4.56 -20.17 4.08
C VAL A 155 -3.29 -19.34 4.06
N LYS A 156 -2.67 -19.15 5.23
CA LYS A 156 -1.32 -18.61 5.34
C LYS A 156 -0.33 -19.69 4.93
N ASN A 157 0.05 -19.71 3.66
CA ASN A 157 1.01 -20.64 3.08
C ASN A 157 2.33 -19.92 2.74
N ALA A 158 3.35 -20.68 2.38
CA ALA A 158 4.68 -20.13 2.07
C ALA A 158 4.62 -19.23 0.83
N GLU A 159 3.77 -19.57 -0.13
CA GLU A 159 3.55 -18.85 -1.38
C GLU A 159 2.99 -17.44 -1.12
N LEU A 160 2.02 -17.31 -0.22
CA LEU A 160 1.49 -16.02 0.23
C LEU A 160 2.59 -15.18 0.85
N LEU A 161 3.45 -15.76 1.70
CA LEU A 161 4.53 -15.02 2.36
C LEU A 161 5.55 -14.51 1.34
N VAL A 162 5.99 -15.37 0.42
CA VAL A 162 6.88 -14.99 -0.68
C VAL A 162 6.25 -13.91 -1.55
N ALA A 163 4.96 -14.03 -1.85
CA ALA A 163 4.26 -13.07 -2.68
C ALA A 163 4.11 -11.71 -1.97
N VAL A 164 3.74 -11.71 -0.68
CA VAL A 164 3.70 -10.51 0.18
C VAL A 164 5.07 -9.85 0.26
N ASP A 165 6.14 -10.61 0.43
CA ASP A 165 7.51 -10.08 0.46
C ASP A 165 7.91 -9.47 -0.89
N SER A 166 7.52 -10.10 -2.01
CA SER A 166 7.80 -9.61 -3.37
C SER A 166 7.12 -8.28 -3.71
N LEU A 167 6.04 -7.93 -2.99
CA LEU A 167 5.31 -6.68 -3.16
C LEU A 167 5.99 -5.49 -2.48
N ASN A 168 6.89 -5.76 -1.54
CA ASN A 168 7.64 -4.70 -0.88
C ASN A 168 8.86 -4.38 -1.72
N ASP A 169 8.96 -3.14 -2.21
CA ASP A 169 10.19 -2.69 -2.85
C ASP A 169 11.22 -2.34 -1.76
N PRO A 170 12.37 -3.03 -1.71
CA PRO A 170 13.38 -2.79 -0.69
C PRO A 170 13.98 -1.37 -0.77
N MET A 171 13.85 -0.68 -1.92
CA MET A 171 14.24 0.73 -2.04
C MET A 171 13.48 1.61 -1.06
N PHE A 172 12.22 1.26 -0.75
CA PHE A 172 11.34 2.01 0.15
C PHE A 172 11.40 1.53 1.61
N GLY A 173 12.30 0.60 1.94
CA GLY A 173 12.46 0.03 3.28
C GLY A 173 11.58 -1.19 3.53
N ASN A 174 11.52 -1.65 4.79
CA ASN A 174 10.75 -2.84 5.17
C ASN A 174 9.25 -2.64 4.94
N GLY A 175 8.54 -3.71 4.56
CA GLY A 175 7.09 -3.71 4.35
C GLY A 175 6.28 -3.39 5.62
N PHE A 176 4.96 -3.37 5.47
CA PHE A 176 4.07 -3.11 6.61
C PHE A 176 4.09 -4.29 7.57
N ASP A 177 4.55 -4.06 8.80
CA ASP A 177 4.44 -5.06 9.86
C ASP A 177 2.98 -5.12 10.34
N VAL A 178 2.25 -6.12 9.83
CA VAL A 178 0.86 -6.37 10.20
C VAL A 178 0.78 -7.14 11.52
N GLN A 179 1.89 -7.66 12.06
CA GLN A 179 1.85 -8.58 13.20
C GLN A 179 2.75 -8.22 14.39
N GLY A 180 3.61 -7.20 14.34
CA GLY A 180 4.47 -6.90 15.49
C GLY A 180 5.36 -8.09 15.87
N THR A 181 5.72 -8.93 14.89
CA THR A 181 6.56 -10.10 15.10
C THR A 181 7.87 -9.89 14.36
N ASP A 182 8.91 -9.60 15.13
CA ASP A 182 10.29 -9.86 14.75
C ASP A 182 10.38 -11.33 14.31
N THR A 183 10.48 -11.59 13.01
CA THR A 183 10.89 -12.91 12.52
C THR A 183 11.90 -12.77 11.42
N ASN A 184 13.17 -12.82 11.83
CA ASN A 184 14.18 -13.59 11.14
C ASN A 184 13.60 -14.98 10.82
N THR A 185 13.17 -15.20 9.60
CA THR A 185 13.01 -16.56 9.05
C THR A 185 13.53 -16.54 7.63
N GLY A 186 14.73 -17.06 7.47
CA GLY A 186 15.27 -17.36 6.14
C GLY A 186 14.34 -18.35 5.43
N VAL A 187 13.95 -18.00 4.21
CA VAL A 187 13.26 -18.91 3.30
C VAL A 187 14.18 -19.14 2.11
N VAL A 188 14.53 -20.41 1.93
CA VAL A 188 15.33 -20.95 0.84
C VAL A 188 14.39 -21.36 -0.29
N GLY A 189 14.70 -20.97 -1.54
CA GLY A 189 14.22 -21.63 -2.76
C GLY A 189 13.49 -20.70 -3.75
N PRO A 190 13.97 -20.57 -5.01
CA PRO A 190 13.30 -19.77 -6.03
C PRO A 190 12.33 -20.62 -6.84
N ASP A 191 11.03 -20.49 -6.60
CA ASP A 191 10.03 -20.94 -7.57
C ASP A 191 9.60 -19.78 -8.46
N SER A 192 9.83 -19.97 -9.76
CA SER A 192 9.78 -18.98 -10.84
C SER A 192 8.36 -18.59 -11.28
N ASN A 193 7.32 -18.95 -10.51
CA ASN A 193 5.91 -18.67 -10.82
C ASN A 193 5.34 -17.42 -10.13
N LEU A 194 6.09 -16.77 -9.22
CA LEU A 194 5.54 -15.71 -8.36
C LEU A 194 6.00 -14.28 -8.70
N THR A 195 6.84 -14.10 -9.73
CA THR A 195 7.05 -12.78 -10.39
C THR A 195 5.74 -12.17 -10.89
N GLY A 196 4.71 -13.01 -11.05
CA GLY A 196 3.38 -12.62 -11.48
C GLY A 196 2.61 -11.69 -10.54
N LEU A 197 2.80 -11.75 -9.21
CA LEU A 197 1.95 -10.94 -8.31
C LEU A 197 2.32 -9.47 -8.37
N LYS A 198 3.62 -9.18 -8.31
CA LYS A 198 4.16 -7.83 -8.54
C LYS A 198 3.78 -7.33 -9.93
N SER A 199 3.99 -8.15 -10.98
CA SER A 199 3.61 -7.74 -12.34
C SER A 199 2.11 -7.55 -12.53
N LEU A 200 1.26 -8.27 -11.77
CA LEU A 200 -0.18 -8.06 -11.77
C LEU A 200 -0.56 -6.77 -11.08
N ILE A 201 -0.06 -6.50 -9.88
CA ILE A 201 -0.38 -5.24 -9.18
C ILE A 201 0.16 -4.03 -9.96
N ASP A 202 1.30 -4.19 -10.63
CA ASP A 202 1.88 -3.19 -11.51
C ASP A 202 1.24 -3.20 -12.92
N SER A 203 0.34 -4.15 -13.23
CA SER A 203 -0.29 -4.26 -14.55
C SER A 203 -1.31 -3.15 -14.78
N THR A 204 -1.42 -2.69 -16.03
CA THR A 204 -2.47 -1.74 -16.43
C THR A 204 -3.86 -2.28 -16.13
N MET A 205 -4.08 -3.60 -16.27
CA MET A 205 -5.36 -4.22 -15.90
C MET A 205 -5.70 -3.99 -14.42
N PHE A 206 -4.73 -4.16 -13.52
CA PHE A 206 -4.94 -3.88 -12.10
C PHE A 206 -5.29 -2.42 -11.87
N VAL A 207 -4.52 -1.50 -12.47
CA VAL A 207 -4.78 -0.06 -12.40
C VAL A 207 -6.17 0.31 -12.99
N ASP A 208 -6.56 -0.31 -14.09
CA ASP A 208 -7.86 -0.10 -14.76
C ASP A 208 -9.02 -0.61 -13.89
N ALA A 209 -8.89 -1.79 -13.28
CA ALA A 209 -9.92 -2.30 -12.37
C ALA A 209 -9.98 -1.49 -11.07
N MET A 210 -8.86 -0.95 -10.61
CA MET A 210 -8.84 -0.03 -9.47
C MET A 210 -9.52 1.30 -9.78
N THR A 211 -9.43 1.77 -11.02
CA THR A 211 -10.03 3.05 -11.46
C THR A 211 -11.48 2.88 -11.94
N ALA A 212 -11.91 1.68 -12.32
CA ALA A 212 -13.29 1.37 -12.70
C ALA A 212 -14.30 1.36 -11.53
N VAL A 213 -13.84 1.27 -10.28
CA VAL A 213 -14.67 1.44 -9.05
C VAL A 213 -15.21 2.88 -8.89
N ARG A 214 -15.00 3.75 -9.90
CA ARG A 214 -15.24 5.19 -9.84
C ARG A 214 -16.63 5.63 -10.32
N ASP A 215 -17.47 4.70 -10.79
CA ASP A 215 -18.86 4.92 -11.24
C ASP A 215 -19.87 4.17 -10.36
#